data_AF-A0A962IL00-F1
#
_entry.id   AF-A0A962IL00-F1
#
_cell.length_a   1.000
_cell.length_b   1.000
_cell.length_c   1.000
_cell.angle_alpha   90.00
_cell.angle_beta   90.00
_cell.angle_gamma   90.00
#
_symmetry.space_group_name_H-M   'P 1'
#
loop_
_entity.id
_entity.type
_entity.pdbx_description
1 polymer ?
#
loop_
_entity_poly.entity_id
_entity_poly.type
_entity_poly.pdbx_seq_one_letter_code
_entity_poly.pdbx_strand_id
1 'polypeptide(L)'
;MSLMIQRLLCAWLWLCLCALQTPASAAEQVRLSQASGLGSTQGTAVEPAVAYNADLNQLLVVWWGRDALLSNDGRFLIAGRRVDATTGQAIGPTIRLDSDSSGRNAIAPSVVYNATVQEYLVVWSSETIAGHFELYAQRL
;
A
#
# COMPACT_ATOMS: atom_id res chain seq x y z
N MET A 1 -11.84 61.55 14.33
CA MET A 1 -12.54 60.78 13.29
C MET A 1 -11.50 60.04 12.44
N SER A 2 -10.98 58.91 12.95
CA SER A 2 -10.13 57.93 12.23
C SER A 2 -9.33 57.17 13.30
N LEU A 3 -9.82 56.03 13.77
CA LEU A 3 -9.07 54.96 14.48
C LEU A 3 -10.02 53.88 15.05
N MET A 4 -11.33 54.14 15.15
CA MET A 4 -12.31 53.13 15.57
C MET A 4 -12.72 52.13 14.47
N ILE A 5 -12.31 52.33 13.20
CA ILE A 5 -12.73 51.48 12.07
C ILE A 5 -11.74 50.33 11.79
N GLN A 6 -10.51 50.39 12.29
CA GLN A 6 -9.50 49.36 12.00
C GLN A 6 -9.54 48.13 12.93
N ARG A 7 -10.34 48.14 13.99
CA ARG A 7 -10.42 46.99 14.92
C ARG A 7 -11.56 46.00 14.64
N LEU A 8 -12.48 46.33 13.72
CA LEU A 8 -13.62 45.46 13.38
C LEU A 8 -13.39 44.59 12.12
N LEU A 9 -12.36 44.87 11.32
CA LEU A 9 -12.03 44.10 10.12
C LEU A 9 -11.22 42.81 10.37
N CYS A 10 -10.62 42.64 11.56
CA CYS A 10 -9.86 41.42 11.89
C CYS A 10 -10.71 40.29 12.48
N ALA A 11 -11.91 40.57 13.01
CA ALA A 11 -12.75 39.56 13.65
C ALA A 11 -13.71 38.83 12.67
N TRP A 12 -13.84 39.31 11.43
CA TRP A 12 -14.72 38.72 10.41
C TRP A 12 -13.98 37.90 9.36
N LEU A 13 -12.64 37.90 9.37
CA LEU A 13 -11.82 37.03 8.52
C LEU A 13 -11.31 35.77 9.26
N TRP A 14 -11.68 35.57 10.53
CA TRP A 14 -11.21 34.47 11.37
C TRP A 14 -12.28 33.45 11.76
N LEU A 15 -13.50 33.58 11.22
CA LEU A 15 -14.62 32.67 11.50
C LEU A 15 -15.14 31.89 10.28
N CYS A 16 -14.47 31.97 9.12
CA CYS A 16 -14.76 31.13 7.95
C CYS A 16 -13.54 30.33 7.46
N LEU A 17 -12.63 29.95 8.38
CA LEU A 17 -11.65 28.89 8.13
C LEU A 17 -11.72 27.83 9.22
N CYS A 18 -12.94 27.57 9.71
CA CYS A 18 -13.24 26.44 10.57
C CYS A 18 -14.50 25.81 9.97
N ALA A 19 -14.41 24.52 9.62
CA ALA A 19 -15.41 23.73 8.90
C ALA A 19 -15.49 23.94 7.38
N LEU A 20 -14.48 23.40 6.68
CA LEU A 20 -14.69 22.47 5.57
C LEU A 20 -13.38 21.68 5.39
N GLN A 21 -13.01 20.84 6.37
CA GLN A 21 -12.39 19.60 5.92
C GLN A 21 -13.50 18.87 5.18
N THR A 22 -13.52 19.01 3.86
CA THR A 22 -14.29 18.10 3.02
C THR A 22 -13.86 16.70 3.45
N PRO A 23 -14.77 15.82 3.91
CA PRO A 23 -14.43 14.42 4.06
C PRO A 23 -13.80 13.99 2.73
N ALA A 24 -12.67 13.28 2.80
CA ALA A 24 -11.83 12.92 1.66
C ALA A 24 -12.69 12.70 0.42
N SER A 25 -12.47 13.55 -0.60
CA SER A 25 -13.29 13.56 -1.82
C SER A 25 -13.49 12.14 -2.32
N ALA A 26 -14.73 11.78 -2.62
CA ALA A 26 -15.08 10.48 -3.16
C ALA A 26 -14.17 10.11 -4.35
N ALA A 27 -13.25 9.18 -4.06
CA ALA A 27 -12.49 8.28 -4.93
C ALA A 27 -11.87 8.83 -6.23
N GLU A 28 -10.70 9.48 -6.13
CA GLU A 28 -9.70 9.38 -7.20
C GLU A 28 -9.13 7.96 -7.22
N GLN A 29 -8.99 7.35 -8.41
CA GLN A 29 -8.36 6.05 -8.53
C GLN A 29 -6.86 6.16 -8.21
N VAL A 30 -6.42 5.48 -7.15
CA VAL A 30 -5.01 5.48 -6.75
C VAL A 30 -4.32 4.23 -7.29
N ARG A 31 -3.24 4.44 -8.07
CA ARG A 31 -2.37 3.34 -8.50
C ARG A 31 -1.42 2.94 -7.36
N LEU A 32 -1.56 1.72 -6.84
CA LEU A 32 -0.73 1.22 -5.74
C LEU A 32 0.59 0.56 -6.20
N SER A 33 0.57 -0.16 -7.32
CA SER A 33 1.76 -0.84 -7.85
C SER A 33 2.58 0.06 -8.78
N GLN A 34 3.90 -0.05 -8.77
CA GLN A 34 4.80 0.62 -9.73
C GLN A 34 5.56 -0.37 -10.62
N ALA A 35 4.96 -1.52 -10.89
CA ALA A 35 5.56 -2.67 -11.57
C ALA A 35 6.23 -2.38 -12.93
N SER A 36 5.67 -1.44 -13.69
CA SER A 36 6.19 -0.96 -14.98
C SER A 36 7.32 0.08 -14.86
N GLY A 37 7.84 0.29 -13.64
CA GLY A 37 8.93 1.23 -13.37
C GLY A 37 10.14 0.98 -14.26
N LEU A 38 10.91 2.05 -14.54
CA LEU A 38 12.07 2.04 -15.43
C LEU A 38 11.75 1.73 -16.91
N GLY A 39 10.50 1.93 -17.35
CA GLY A 39 10.11 1.66 -18.74
C GLY A 39 9.96 0.18 -19.07
N SER A 40 9.86 -0.69 -18.05
CA SER A 40 9.60 -2.11 -18.25
C SER A 40 8.23 -2.35 -18.86
N THR A 41 8.19 -3.02 -20.01
CA THR A 41 6.94 -3.48 -20.66
C THR A 41 6.37 -4.75 -20.02
N GLN A 42 7.13 -5.40 -19.14
CA GLN A 42 6.73 -6.65 -18.49
C GLN A 42 6.16 -6.45 -17.08
N GLY A 43 6.12 -5.20 -16.61
CA GLY A 43 5.60 -4.87 -15.29
C GLY A 43 4.13 -5.27 -15.16
N THR A 44 3.83 -6.14 -14.19
CA THR A 44 2.48 -6.59 -13.91
C THR A 44 2.24 -6.70 -12.41
N ALA A 45 1.01 -6.44 -11.98
CA ALA A 45 0.54 -6.61 -10.61
C ALA A 45 -0.89 -7.14 -10.69
N VAL A 46 -1.11 -8.36 -10.22
CA VAL A 46 -2.36 -9.11 -10.40
C VAL A 46 -2.74 -9.84 -9.12
N GLU A 47 -4.02 -10.20 -9.05
CA GLU A 47 -4.64 -10.94 -7.94
C GLU A 47 -4.28 -10.36 -6.56
N PRO A 48 -4.77 -9.15 -6.24
CA PRO A 48 -4.50 -8.55 -4.96
C PRO A 48 -5.30 -9.23 -3.83
N ALA A 49 -4.71 -9.26 -2.64
CA ALA A 49 -5.38 -9.56 -1.37
C ALA A 49 -5.14 -8.41 -0.38
N VAL A 50 -6.05 -8.24 0.58
CA VAL A 50 -6.02 -7.10 1.51
C VAL A 50 -6.36 -7.52 2.94
N ALA A 51 -5.66 -6.94 3.91
CA ALA A 51 -5.99 -7.05 5.33
C ALA A 51 -5.98 -5.66 5.99
N TYR A 52 -6.90 -5.45 6.93
CA TYR A 52 -7.01 -4.20 7.68
C TYR A 52 -6.38 -4.34 9.08
N ASN A 53 -5.51 -3.40 9.42
CA ASN A 53 -4.99 -3.15 10.75
C ASN A 53 -5.73 -1.96 11.36
N ALA A 54 -6.60 -2.27 12.32
CA ALA A 54 -7.42 -1.29 13.02
C ALA A 54 -6.61 -0.43 14.00
N ASP A 55 -5.50 -0.94 14.54
CA ASP A 55 -4.68 -0.24 15.53
C ASP A 55 -3.96 0.97 14.93
N LEU A 56 -3.59 0.88 13.64
CA LEU A 56 -2.91 1.93 12.90
C LEU A 56 -3.80 2.61 11.84
N ASN A 57 -5.03 2.13 11.67
CA ASN A 57 -5.91 2.52 10.56
C ASN A 57 -5.23 2.38 9.18
N GLN A 58 -4.60 1.24 8.95
CA GLN A 58 -3.86 0.93 7.72
C GLN A 58 -4.37 -0.35 7.08
N LEU A 59 -4.32 -0.41 5.76
CA LEU A 59 -4.50 -1.63 4.99
C LEU A 59 -3.12 -2.13 4.56
N LEU A 60 -2.91 -3.44 4.58
CA LEU A 60 -1.85 -4.09 3.81
C LEU A 60 -2.47 -4.71 2.58
N VAL A 61 -2.12 -4.17 1.41
CA VAL A 61 -2.49 -4.74 0.11
C VAL A 61 -1.29 -5.53 -0.41
N VAL A 62 -1.48 -6.81 -0.72
CA VAL A 62 -0.47 -7.69 -1.31
C VAL A 62 -0.93 -8.15 -2.68
N TRP A 63 0.00 -8.46 -3.57
CA TRP A 63 -0.27 -8.95 -4.92
C TRP A 63 0.92 -9.76 -5.41
N TRP A 64 0.75 -10.51 -6.49
CA TRP A 64 1.88 -11.09 -7.22
C TRP A 64 2.03 -10.45 -8.59
N GLY A 65 3.24 -10.55 -9.15
CA GLY A 65 3.51 -9.99 -10.44
C GLY A 65 4.99 -9.84 -10.73
N ARG A 66 5.33 -9.07 -11.77
CA ARG A 66 6.71 -8.76 -12.15
C ARG A 66 6.93 -7.28 -11.90
N ASP A 67 7.96 -6.95 -11.15
CA ASP A 67 8.28 -5.58 -10.84
C ASP A 67 9.79 -5.36 -11.02
N ALA A 68 10.16 -4.57 -12.04
CA ALA A 68 11.55 -4.29 -12.38
C ALA A 68 12.29 -3.48 -11.31
N LEU A 69 11.57 -2.81 -10.40
CA LEU A 69 12.15 -2.10 -9.26
C LEU A 69 12.45 -3.04 -8.09
N LEU A 70 11.78 -4.19 -8.02
CA LEU A 70 11.94 -5.16 -6.95
C LEU A 70 12.81 -6.35 -7.35
N SER A 71 12.82 -6.74 -8.63
CA SER A 71 13.63 -7.85 -9.15
C SER A 71 14.01 -7.64 -10.61
N ASN A 72 15.21 -8.10 -11.01
CA ASN A 72 15.75 -7.97 -12.37
C ASN A 72 15.71 -9.27 -13.19
N ASP A 73 15.20 -10.36 -12.61
CA ASP A 73 15.15 -11.70 -13.20
C ASP A 73 13.84 -11.99 -13.97
N GLY A 74 12.88 -11.05 -13.96
CA GLY A 74 11.63 -11.15 -14.72
C GLY A 74 10.64 -12.21 -14.21
N ARG A 75 10.91 -12.81 -13.05
CA ARG A 75 10.03 -13.82 -12.43
C ARG A 75 8.84 -13.18 -11.72
N PHE A 76 7.85 -14.01 -11.39
CA PHE A 76 6.79 -13.58 -10.48
C PHE A 76 7.28 -13.54 -9.04
N LEU A 77 6.95 -12.46 -8.34
CA LEU A 77 7.27 -12.21 -6.95
C LEU A 77 6.04 -11.78 -6.17
N ILE A 78 6.10 -11.88 -4.85
CA ILE A 78 5.09 -11.30 -3.96
C ILE A 78 5.53 -9.91 -3.55
N ALA A 79 4.64 -8.94 -3.76
CA ALA A 79 4.83 -7.58 -3.33
C ALA A 79 3.65 -7.12 -2.47
N GLY A 80 3.89 -6.09 -1.65
CA GLY A 80 2.84 -5.47 -0.88
C GLY A 80 3.08 -3.99 -0.63
N ARG A 81 2.04 -3.29 -0.21
CA ARG A 81 2.08 -1.87 0.12
C ARG A 81 1.11 -1.58 1.25
N ARG A 82 1.59 -0.82 2.23
CA ARG A 82 0.73 -0.24 3.27
C ARG A 82 -0.05 0.92 2.67
N VAL A 83 -1.31 1.04 3.06
CA VAL A 83 -2.23 2.06 2.54
C VAL A 83 -2.96 2.68 3.72
N ASP A 84 -3.06 4.00 3.73
CA ASP A 84 -3.85 4.72 4.72
C ASP A 84 -5.33 4.44 4.47
N ALA A 85 -6.03 3.89 5.48
CA ALA A 85 -7.40 3.42 5.28
C ALA A 85 -8.42 4.56 5.11
N THR A 86 -8.07 5.80 5.48
CA THR A 86 -8.93 6.97 5.32
C THR A 86 -8.80 7.57 3.92
N THR A 87 -7.58 7.66 3.41
CA THR A 87 -7.27 8.39 2.17
C THR A 87 -7.05 7.47 0.97
N GLY A 88 -6.83 6.17 1.18
CA GLY A 88 -6.46 5.22 0.13
C GLY A 88 -5.05 5.43 -0.43
N GLN A 89 -4.27 6.32 0.18
CA GLN A 89 -2.92 6.65 -0.28
C GLN A 89 -1.89 5.65 0.22
N ALA A 90 -0.86 5.43 -0.60
CA ALA A 90 0.26 4.59 -0.25
C ALA A 90 1.05 5.17 0.94
N ILE A 91 1.37 4.30 1.91
CA ILE A 91 2.27 4.59 3.01
C ILE A 91 3.61 3.95 2.70
N GLY A 92 4.59 4.77 2.31
CA GLY A 92 5.95 4.32 2.05
C GLY A 92 6.14 3.52 0.74
N PRO A 93 7.29 2.84 0.60
CA PRO A 93 7.64 2.09 -0.61
C PRO A 93 6.87 0.77 -0.72
N THR A 94 6.91 0.16 -1.91
CA THR A 94 6.50 -1.23 -2.08
C THR A 94 7.46 -2.16 -1.36
N ILE A 95 6.93 -3.17 -0.70
CA ILE A 95 7.65 -4.19 0.05
C ILE A 95 7.72 -5.45 -0.81
N ARG A 96 8.91 -6.04 -0.97
CA ARG A 96 9.07 -7.40 -1.52
C ARG A 96 8.95 -8.41 -0.39
N LEU A 97 8.10 -9.41 -0.56
CA LEU A 97 7.69 -10.35 0.49
C LEU A 97 8.20 -11.78 0.25
N ASP A 98 8.95 -12.00 -0.82
CA ASP A 98 9.47 -13.32 -1.20
C ASP A 98 11.00 -13.31 -1.32
N SER A 99 11.70 -12.50 -0.53
CA SER A 99 13.15 -12.28 -0.66
C SER A 99 14.00 -13.57 -0.61
N ASP A 100 13.48 -14.63 0.01
CA ASP A 100 14.19 -15.91 0.17
C ASP A 100 13.95 -16.89 -1.01
N SER A 101 13.06 -16.56 -1.95
CA SER A 101 12.79 -17.36 -3.15
C SER A 101 13.82 -17.05 -4.25
N SER A 102 15.07 -17.49 -4.08
CA SER A 102 16.17 -17.25 -5.04
C SER A 102 15.79 -17.67 -6.48
N GLY A 103 15.39 -16.72 -7.32
CA GLY A 103 15.05 -16.94 -8.73
C GLY A 103 13.78 -17.76 -9.01
N ARG A 104 12.91 -17.99 -8.02
CA ARG A 104 11.73 -18.87 -8.13
C ARG A 104 10.42 -18.10 -8.17
N ASN A 105 9.45 -18.55 -8.97
CA ASN A 105 8.16 -17.86 -9.03
C ASN A 105 7.44 -17.94 -7.68
N ALA A 106 6.80 -16.83 -7.30
CA ALA A 106 5.90 -16.76 -6.17
C ALA A 106 4.58 -16.12 -6.63
N ILE A 107 3.45 -16.77 -6.29
CA ILE A 107 2.12 -16.44 -6.79
C ILE A 107 1.04 -16.61 -5.72
N ALA A 108 -0.16 -16.11 -6.02
CA ALA A 108 -1.39 -16.33 -5.24
C ALA A 108 -1.23 -16.00 -3.74
N PRO A 109 -0.90 -14.75 -3.39
CA PRO A 109 -0.75 -14.37 -2.00
C PRO A 109 -2.11 -14.28 -1.30
N SER A 110 -2.10 -14.53 0.01
CA SER A 110 -3.18 -14.23 0.93
C SER A 110 -2.63 -13.57 2.18
N VAL A 111 -3.42 -12.74 2.85
CA VAL A 111 -2.96 -11.93 3.98
C VAL A 111 -4.02 -11.84 5.06
N VAL A 112 -3.59 -11.90 6.31
CA VAL A 112 -4.41 -11.62 7.50
C VAL A 112 -3.66 -10.70 8.46
N TYR A 113 -4.40 -9.95 9.27
CA TYR A 113 -3.85 -9.17 10.38
C TYR A 113 -4.26 -9.79 11.71
N ASN A 114 -3.31 -9.95 12.63
CA ASN A 114 -3.54 -10.43 13.98
C ASN A 114 -3.35 -9.26 14.97
N ALA A 115 -4.46 -8.71 15.47
CA ALA A 115 -4.45 -7.60 16.43
C ALA A 115 -3.89 -7.95 17.81
N THR A 116 -3.84 -9.24 18.19
CA THR A 116 -3.29 -9.65 19.50
C THR A 116 -1.77 -9.48 19.54
N VAL A 117 -1.09 -9.79 18.43
CA VAL A 117 0.37 -9.65 18.32
C VAL A 117 0.79 -8.48 17.42
N GLN A 118 -0.18 -7.74 16.87
CA GLN A 118 -0.01 -6.56 16.01
C GLN A 118 0.81 -6.80 14.75
N GLU A 119 0.62 -7.96 14.10
CA GLU A 119 1.39 -8.35 12.93
C GLU A 119 0.50 -8.85 11.79
N TYR A 120 1.01 -8.76 10.56
CA TYR A 120 0.41 -9.42 9.42
C TYR A 120 1.05 -10.80 9.20
N LEU A 121 0.25 -11.76 8.76
CA LEU A 121 0.75 -13.00 8.17
C LEU A 121 0.39 -12.98 6.68
N VAL A 122 1.41 -13.00 5.83
CA VAL A 122 1.26 -13.17 4.38
C VAL A 122 1.68 -14.59 4.03
N VAL A 123 0.85 -15.28 3.26
CA VAL A 123 1.13 -16.62 2.74
C VAL A 123 1.08 -16.61 1.22
N TRP A 124 1.83 -17.49 0.56
CA TRP A 124 1.85 -17.59 -0.91
C TRP A 124 2.35 -18.97 -1.34
N SER A 125 2.15 -19.29 -2.62
CA SER A 125 2.75 -20.46 -3.27
C SER A 125 4.05 -20.07 -3.94
N SER A 126 5.14 -20.83 -3.73
CA SER A 126 6.39 -20.61 -4.45
C SER A 126 7.02 -21.92 -4.91
N GLU A 127 7.79 -21.85 -6.00
CA GLU A 127 8.53 -23.01 -6.48
C GLU A 127 9.64 -23.40 -5.49
N THR A 128 9.86 -24.70 -5.39
CA THR A 128 11.03 -25.32 -4.75
C THR A 128 12.15 -25.51 -5.77
N ILE A 129 13.33 -25.93 -5.32
CA ILE A 129 14.45 -26.27 -6.22
C ILE A 129 14.08 -27.41 -7.18
N ALA A 130 13.18 -28.32 -6.75
CA ALA A 130 12.69 -29.43 -7.56
C ALA A 130 11.55 -29.03 -8.54
N GLY A 131 11.15 -27.75 -8.56
CA GLY A 131 10.08 -27.25 -9.44
C GLY A 131 8.65 -27.54 -8.96
N HIS A 132 8.47 -28.07 -7.75
CA HIS A 132 7.16 -28.19 -7.11
C HIS A 132 6.74 -26.87 -6.45
N PHE A 133 5.45 -26.60 -6.37
CA PHE A 133 4.93 -25.49 -5.56
C PHE A 133 4.70 -25.94 -4.11
N GLU A 134 5.22 -25.15 -3.18
CA GLU A 134 4.98 -25.29 -1.75
C GLU A 134 4.41 -23.99 -1.18
N LEU A 135 3.77 -24.09 -0.01
CA LEU A 135 3.25 -22.94 0.71
C LEU A 135 4.33 -22.32 1.61
N TYR A 136 4.48 -21.01 1.48
CA TYR A 136 5.40 -20.20 2.26
C TYR A 136 4.63 -19.11 3.01
N ALA A 137 5.26 -18.59 4.07
CA ALA A 137 4.68 -17.52 4.87
C ALA A 137 5.75 -16.56 5.39
N GLN A 138 5.39 -15.28 5.53
CA GLN A 138 6.18 -14.24 6.17
C GLN A 138 5.31 -13.43 7.13
N ARG A 139 5.86 -13.16 8.32
CA ARG A 139 5.29 -12.23 9.31
C ARG A 139 5.86 -10.83 9.07
N LEU A 140 5.02 -9.81 9.24
CA LEU A 140 5.35 -8.37 9.04
C LEU A 140 4.84 -7.51 10.19
#